data_AF-A0A815TLL6-F1
#
_entry.id   AF-A0A815TLL6-F1
#
_cell.length_a   1.000
_cell.length_b   1.000
_cell.length_c   1.000
_cell.angle_alpha   90.00
_cell.angle_beta   90.00
_cell.angle_gamma   90.00
#
_symmetry.space_group_name_H-M   'P 1'
#
loop_
_entity.id
_entity.type
_entity.pdbx_description
1 polymer ?
#
loop_
_entity_poly.entity_id
_entity_poly.type
_entity_poly.pdbx_seq_one_letter_code
_entity_poly.pdbx_strand_id
1 'polypeptide(L)'
;MINIEWPFSTHMDFDGQKLAERLFQLIIILFASIGFFGAYILQQFSVAVYSVLFGAFISVLFILPPWPIYRKNPIEWQTDVNSSIYFNISTQTLVSNV
;
A
#
# COMPACT_ATOMS: atom_id res chain seq x y z
N MET A 1 -12.29 -13.51 -27.41
CA MET A 1 -11.37 -13.19 -26.30
C MET A 1 -12.20 -12.48 -25.25
N ILE A 2 -12.25 -13.00 -24.03
CA ILE A 2 -13.04 -12.42 -22.94
C ILE A 2 -12.21 -11.27 -22.35
N ASN A 3 -12.71 -10.03 -22.45
CA ASN A 3 -12.11 -8.88 -21.76
C ASN A 3 -12.53 -8.94 -20.29
N ILE A 4 -11.62 -9.46 -19.47
CA ILE A 4 -11.76 -9.44 -18.01
C ILE A 4 -11.25 -8.07 -17.55
N GLU A 5 -12.16 -7.10 -17.46
CA GLU A 5 -11.88 -5.84 -16.76
C GLU A 5 -11.92 -6.12 -15.26
N TRP A 6 -10.76 -6.36 -14.65
CA TRP A 6 -10.67 -6.53 -13.20
C TRP A 6 -11.03 -5.20 -12.51
N PRO A 7 -12.09 -5.13 -11.68
CA PRO A 7 -12.56 -3.88 -11.06
C PRO A 7 -11.63 -3.36 -9.94
N PHE A 8 -10.46 -3.96 -9.79
CA PHE A 8 -9.50 -3.64 -8.74
C PHE A 8 -8.27 -2.99 -9.36
N SER A 9 -8.17 -1.67 -9.28
CA SER A 9 -6.88 -0.99 -9.45
C SER A 9 -5.95 -1.48 -8.35
N THR A 10 -4.93 -2.24 -8.73
CA THR A 10 -3.91 -2.84 -7.82
C THR A 10 -2.85 -1.84 -7.38
N HIS A 11 -2.98 -0.58 -7.76
CA HIS A 11 -2.02 0.44 -7.44
C HIS A 11 -2.15 0.85 -5.95
N MET A 12 -1.10 0.55 -5.17
CA MET A 12 -0.99 0.92 -3.77
C MET A 12 -0.12 2.19 -3.66
N ASP A 13 -0.65 3.23 -3.02
CA ASP A 13 0.08 4.47 -2.80
C ASP A 13 1.28 4.27 -1.87
N PHE A 14 2.30 5.12 -1.99
CA PHE A 14 3.52 5.04 -1.17
C PHE A 14 3.22 5.10 0.35
N ASP A 15 2.31 6.00 0.75
CA ASP A 15 1.89 6.09 2.15
C ASP A 15 1.09 4.85 2.60
N GLY A 16 0.31 4.26 1.69
CA GLY A 16 -0.40 3.01 1.91
C GLY A 16 0.55 1.84 2.16
N GLN A 17 1.63 1.74 1.38
CA GLN A 17 2.70 0.75 1.58
C GLN A 17 3.38 0.91 2.94
N LYS A 18 3.72 2.15 3.34
CA LYS A 18 4.34 2.43 4.64
C LYS A 18 3.42 2.07 5.82
N LEU A 19 2.12 2.31 5.69
CA LEU A 19 1.14 1.92 6.69
C LEU A 19 1.01 0.40 6.78
N ALA A 20 0.98 -0.28 5.63
CA ALA A 20 0.95 -1.74 5.55
C ALA A 20 2.16 -2.39 6.24
N GLU A 21 3.36 -1.87 5.98
CA GLU A 21 4.60 -2.35 6.62
C GLU A 21 4.57 -2.15 8.15
N ARG A 22 4.16 -0.96 8.62
CA ARG A 22 4.07 -0.69 10.06
C ARG A 22 3.08 -1.62 10.75
N LEU A 23 1.93 -1.88 10.11
CA LEU A 23 0.92 -2.78 10.66
C LEU A 23 1.43 -4.24 10.69
N PHE A 24 2.16 -4.67 9.66
CA PHE A 24 2.78 -5.99 9.62
C PHE A 24 3.73 -6.20 10.80
N GLN A 25 4.65 -5.25 10.99
CA GLN A 25 5.63 -5.30 12.08
C GLN A 25 4.93 -5.32 13.45
N LEU A 26 3.92 -4.48 13.65
CA LEU A 26 3.17 -4.41 14.91
C LEU A 26 2.47 -5.75 15.22
N ILE A 27 1.80 -6.35 14.24
CA ILE A 27 1.12 -7.64 14.42
C ILE A 27 2.13 -8.74 14.77
N ILE A 28 3.21 -8.88 13.99
CA ILE A 28 4.21 -9.93 14.21
C ILE A 28 4.88 -9.78 15.58
N ILE A 29 5.25 -8.56 15.99
CA ILE A 29 5.88 -8.32 17.29
C ILE A 29 4.93 -8.67 18.45
N LEU A 30 3.64 -8.33 18.35
CA LEU A 30 2.65 -8.68 19.37
C LEU A 30 2.52 -10.21 19.52
N PHE A 31 2.34 -10.94 18.42
CA PHE A 31 2.19 -12.40 18.46
C PHE A 31 3.49 -13.13 18.83
N ALA A 32 4.64 -12.58 18.44
CA ALA A 32 5.94 -13.10 18.86
C ALA A 32 6.14 -12.94 20.37
N SER A 33 5.79 -11.78 20.94
CA SER A 33 5.86 -11.54 22.38
C SER A 33 4.97 -12.51 23.16
N ILE A 34 3.69 -12.62 22.79
CA ILE A 34 2.74 -13.56 23.43
C ILE A 34 3.22 -15.01 23.30
N GLY A 35 3.66 -15.40 22.10
CA GLY A 35 4.18 -16.74 21.83
C GLY A 35 5.42 -17.07 22.64
N PHE A 36 6.32 -16.10 22.82
CA PHE A 36 7.54 -16.24 23.61
C PHE A 36 7.23 -16.48 25.08
N PHE A 37 6.39 -15.63 25.70
CA PHE A 37 6.00 -15.82 27.11
C PHE A 37 5.20 -17.12 27.31
N GLY A 38 4.26 -17.44 26.41
CA GLY A 38 3.48 -18.67 26.46
C GLY A 38 4.33 -19.93 26.34
N ALA A 39 5.27 -19.94 25.39
CA ALA A 39 6.20 -21.07 25.22
C ALA A 39 7.18 -21.22 26.37
N TYR A 40 7.60 -20.12 27.00
CA TYR A 40 8.45 -20.16 28.20
C TYR A 40 7.74 -20.85 29.37
N ILE A 41 6.48 -20.51 29.63
CA ILE A 41 5.69 -21.11 30.71
C ILE A 41 5.42 -22.60 30.45
N LEU A 42 5.06 -22.94 29.21
CA LEU A 42 4.70 -24.31 28.82
C LEU A 42 5.92 -25.19 28.50
N GLN A 43 7.12 -24.60 28.45
CA GLN A 43 8.38 -25.23 28.02
C GLN A 43 8.30 -25.97 26.66
N GLN A 44 7.38 -25.54 25.79
CA GLN A 44 7.16 -26.15 24.48
C GLN A 44 7.41 -25.12 23.38
N PHE A 45 8.47 -25.35 22.59
CA PHE A 45 8.81 -24.47 21.47
C PHE A 45 7.71 -24.41 20.40
N SER A 46 6.96 -25.50 20.22
CA SER A 46 5.84 -25.56 19.27
C SER A 46 4.78 -24.49 19.52
N VAL A 47 4.55 -24.10 20.77
CA VAL A 47 3.59 -23.04 21.12
C VAL A 47 4.03 -21.68 20.57
N ALA A 48 5.32 -21.36 20.64
CA ALA A 48 5.85 -20.13 20.04
C ALA A 48 5.67 -20.15 18.52
N VAL A 49 5.94 -21.29 17.88
CA VAL A 49 5.78 -21.46 16.43
C VAL A 49 4.32 -21.27 16.02
N TYR A 50 3.37 -21.90 16.71
CA TYR A 50 1.94 -21.74 16.40
C TYR A 50 1.45 -20.31 16.60
N SER A 51 1.94 -19.61 17.64
CA SER A 51 1.60 -18.20 17.85
C SER A 51 2.09 -17.31 16.71
N VAL A 52 3.34 -17.49 16.26
CA VAL A 52 3.91 -16.71 15.16
C VAL A 52 3.24 -17.03 13.84
N LEU A 53 2.95 -18.32 13.55
CA LEU A 53 2.22 -18.72 12.35
C LEU A 53 0.80 -18.14 12.32
N PHE A 54 0.11 -18.15 13.46
CA PHE A 54 -1.20 -17.53 13.58
C PHE A 54 -1.13 -16.02 13.37
N GLY A 55 -0.15 -15.35 13.99
CA GLY A 55 0.08 -13.91 13.78
C GLY A 55 0.41 -13.56 12.33
N ALA A 56 1.19 -14.39 11.64
CA ALA A 56 1.49 -14.24 10.22
C ALA A 56 0.26 -14.45 9.34
N PHE A 57 -0.58 -15.44 9.67
CA PHE A 57 -1.83 -15.66 8.94
C PHE A 57 -2.79 -14.46 9.07
N ILE A 58 -2.90 -13.90 10.28
CA ILE A 58 -3.69 -12.69 10.51
C ILE A 58 -3.08 -11.50 9.75
N SER A 59 -1.77 -11.29 9.80
CA SER A 59 -1.14 -10.17 9.10
C SER A 59 -1.37 -10.24 7.59
N VAL A 60 -1.22 -11.43 6.99
CA VAL A 60 -1.56 -11.71 5.59
C VAL A 60 -2.98 -11.28 5.27
N LEU A 61 -3.96 -11.68 6.08
CA LEU A 61 -5.37 -11.35 5.84
C LEU A 61 -5.65 -9.83 5.87
N PHE A 62 -4.96 -9.10 6.74
CA PHE A 62 -5.17 -7.64 6.87
C PHE A 62 -4.35 -6.81 5.88
N ILE A 63 -3.19 -7.27 5.43
CA ILE A 63 -2.25 -6.46 4.64
C ILE A 63 -2.30 -6.76 3.14
N LEU A 64 -2.58 -8.01 2.73
CA LEU A 64 -2.59 -8.39 1.31
C LEU A 64 -3.77 -7.84 0.50
N PRO A 65 -5.02 -7.78 1.02
CA PRO A 65 -6.09 -7.18 0.25
C PRO A 65 -5.81 -5.68 0.07
N PRO A 66 -6.01 -5.12 -1.14
CA PRO A 66 -5.87 -3.69 -1.38
C PRO A 66 -7.06 -2.93 -0.78
N TRP A 67 -7.11 -2.87 0.55
CA TRP A 67 -8.17 -2.20 1.28
C TRP A 67 -8.23 -0.71 0.91
N PRO A 68 -9.43 -0.12 0.78
CA PRO A 68 -9.59 1.30 0.43
C PRO A 68 -8.93 2.24 1.44
N ILE A 69 -8.58 1.75 2.63
CA ILE A 69 -7.88 2.52 3.66
C ILE A 69 -6.46 2.93 3.24
N TYR A 70 -5.83 2.18 2.34
CA TYR A 70 -4.47 2.41 1.87
C TYR A 70 -4.38 3.36 0.66
N ARG A 71 -5.52 3.83 0.14
CA ARG A 71 -5.61 4.70 -1.06
C ARG A 71 -6.22 6.05 -0.76
N LYS A 72 -5.74 6.69 0.31
CA LYS A 72 -6.28 7.98 0.78
C LYS A 72 -5.59 9.20 0.16
N ASN A 73 -4.46 9.01 -0.51
CA ASN A 73 -3.61 10.11 -0.98
C ASN A 73 -3.50 10.06 -2.51
N PRO A 74 -4.48 10.62 -3.24
CA PRO A 74 -4.38 10.73 -4.69
C PRO A 74 -3.16 11.57 -5.06
N ILE A 75 -2.32 11.04 -5.96
CA ILE A 75 -1.13 11.73 -6.45
C ILE A 75 -1.59 12.91 -7.32
N GLU A 76 -1.34 14.14 -6.87
CA GLU A 76 -1.51 15.33 -7.70
C GLU A 76 -0.33 15.44 -8.68
N TRP A 77 -0.56 15.08 -9.93
CA TRP A 77 0.43 15.26 -10.99
C TRP A 77 0.63 16.74 -11.27
N GLN A 78 1.88 17.21 -11.16
CA GLN A 78 2.26 18.55 -11.61
C GLN A 78 2.03 18.64 -13.12
N THR A 79 1.36 19.70 -13.58
CA THR A 79 1.16 19.93 -15.01
C THR A 79 2.49 20.29 -15.67
N ASP A 80 2.78 19.68 -16.82
CA ASP A 80 4.00 19.93 -17.57
C ASP A 80 4.12 21.42 -17.94
N VAL A 81 5.17 22.08 -17.43
CA VAL A 81 5.46 23.51 -17.70
C VAL A 81 5.65 23.76 -19.20
N ASN A 82 6.11 22.77 -19.97
CA ASN A 82 6.24 22.92 -21.42
C ASN A 82 4.89 23.01 -22.13
N SER A 83 3.84 22.35 -21.63
CA SER A 83 2.50 22.41 -22.24
C SER A 83 1.90 23.82 -22.18
N SER A 84 2.11 24.54 -21.07
CA SER A 84 1.68 25.94 -20.93
C SER A 84 2.49 26.90 -21.81
N ILE A 85 3.78 26.61 -22.03
CA ILE A 85 4.64 27.37 -22.95
C ILE A 85 4.19 27.20 -24.40
N TYR A 86 3.96 25.97 -24.87
CA TYR A 86 3.48 25.73 -26.23
C TYR A 86 2.10 26.35 -26.45
N PHE A 87 1.21 26.27 -25.46
CA PHE A 87 -0.10 26.92 -25.51
C PHE A 87 0.04 28.45 -25.69
N ASN A 88 0.89 29.11 -24.92
CA ASN A 88 1.11 30.56 -25.02
C ASN A 88 1.75 30.99 -26.35
N ILE A 89 2.71 30.21 -26.87
CA ILE A 89 3.33 30.52 -28.18
C ILE A 89 2.32 30.34 -29.31
N SER A 90 1.49 29.30 -29.25
CA SER A 90 0.44 29.07 -30.25
C SER A 90 -0.63 30.15 -30.24
N THR A 91 -1.00 30.70 -29.08
CA THR A 91 -1.93 31.84 -29.00
C THR A 91 -1.27 33.15 -29.45
N GLN A 92 -0.01 33.40 -29.11
CA GLN A 92 0.71 34.61 -29.56
C GLN A 92 0.93 34.63 -31.09
N THR A 93 1.28 33.50 -31.69
CA THR A 93 1.51 33.39 -33.14
C THR A 93 0.23 33.50 -33.97
N LEU A 94 -0.92 33.10 -33.42
CA LEU A 94 -2.22 33.30 -34.06
C LEU A 94 -2.69 34.76 -34.01
N VAL A 95 -2.39 35.49 -32.92
CA VAL A 95 -2.78 36.91 -32.76
C VAL A 95 -1.86 37.85 -33.54
N SER A 96 -0.59 37.48 -33.78
CA SER A 96 0.33 38.28 -34.60
C SER A 96 0.14 38.12 -36.11
N ASN A 97 -0.59 37.09 -36.55
CA ASN A 97 -0.86 36.79 -37.95
C ASN A 97 -2.26 37.25 -38.41
N VAL A 98 -2.94 38.07 -37.60
CA VAL A 98 -4.17 38.82 -37.92
C VAL A 98 -3.85 40.31 -37.87
#